data_AF-A0A7L4TQ67-F1
#
_entry.id   AF-A0A7L4TQ67-F1
#
_cell.length_a   1.000
_cell.length_b   1.000
_cell.length_c   1.000
_cell.angle_alpha   90.00
_cell.angle_beta   90.00
_cell.angle_gamma   90.00
#
_symmetry.space_group_name_H-M   'P 1'
#
loop_
_entity.id
_entity.type
_entity.pdbx_description
1 polymer ?
#
loop_
_entity_poly.entity_id
_entity_poly.type
_entity_poly.pdbx_seq_one_letter_code
_entity_poly.pdbx_strand_id
1 'polypeptide(L)'
;MLNFPEETPNNILSALNDPNKGLLKKWKEGTIKGNPEGFDRYYYQSKDPLTHSDIGDFANPNNPNISLESGKMTGGGHGQINIDYLKSTGNQYNIEHTFDNGVRTGNIPSHKVTAKTQGTGQSWFPSNWTKKDIDTAAKHVIQQNQSNYNSLADGVPLFDTYNGVRVGLIKTNGQFATIFPDNKFQPNSAGQLILNPKF
;
A
#
# COMPACT_ATOMS: atom_id res chain seq x y z
N MET A 1 -7.49 -26.75 14.20
CA MET A 1 -7.21 -25.32 14.49
C MET A 1 -6.50 -24.77 13.27
N LEU A 2 -6.89 -23.61 12.73
CA LEU A 2 -6.07 -22.97 11.71
C LEU A 2 -4.73 -22.66 12.39
N ASN A 3 -3.67 -23.31 11.91
CA ASN A 3 -2.33 -23.18 12.48
C ASN A 3 -1.90 -21.73 12.28
N PHE A 4 -1.77 -20.98 13.38
CA PHE A 4 -1.03 -19.73 13.33
C PHE A 4 0.36 -20.06 12.77
N PRO A 5 0.95 -19.19 11.92
CA PRO A 5 2.32 -19.34 11.51
C PRO A 5 3.22 -19.49 12.73
N GLU A 6 4.19 -20.39 12.64
CA GLU A 6 5.16 -20.68 13.70
C GLU A 6 5.88 -19.41 14.19
N GLU A 7 5.99 -18.42 13.31
CA GLU A 7 6.60 -17.10 13.48
C GLU A 7 5.79 -16.14 14.38
N THR A 8 4.59 -16.51 14.85
CA THR A 8 3.70 -15.61 15.58
C THR A 8 4.31 -15.13 16.91
N PRO A 9 4.57 -13.81 17.13
CA PRO A 9 5.03 -13.31 18.41
C PRO A 9 4.26 -13.80 19.64
N ASN A 10 5.01 -14.22 20.67
CA ASN A 10 4.46 -14.75 21.92
C ASN A 10 3.47 -13.81 22.60
N ASN A 11 3.68 -12.49 22.53
CA ASN A 11 2.76 -11.51 23.11
C ASN A 11 1.39 -11.52 22.42
N ILE A 12 1.33 -11.75 21.10
CA ILE A 12 0.05 -11.82 20.40
C ILE A 12 -0.59 -13.19 20.58
N LEU A 13 0.18 -14.28 20.56
CA LEU A 13 -0.34 -15.59 20.90
C LEU A 13 -0.98 -15.58 22.30
N SER A 14 -0.34 -14.89 23.24
CA SER A 14 -0.85 -14.69 24.60
C SER A 14 -2.13 -13.84 24.61
N ALA A 15 -2.20 -12.76 23.82
CA ALA A 15 -3.39 -11.92 23.71
C ALA A 15 -4.58 -12.64 23.04
N LEU A 16 -4.33 -13.46 22.03
CA LEU A 16 -5.33 -14.28 21.35
C LEU A 16 -5.88 -15.38 22.26
N ASN A 17 -5.01 -16.02 23.03
CA ASN A 17 -5.38 -17.13 23.93
C ASN A 17 -5.95 -16.66 25.27
N ASP A 18 -5.91 -15.35 25.58
CA ASP A 18 -6.53 -14.80 26.79
C ASP A 18 -8.06 -14.80 26.66
N PRO A 19 -8.76 -15.67 27.42
CA PRO A 19 -10.22 -15.81 27.31
C PRO A 19 -10.96 -14.54 27.75
N ASN A 20 -10.34 -13.68 28.56
CA ASN A 20 -10.96 -12.44 29.04
C ASN A 20 -10.98 -11.34 27.97
N LYS A 21 -10.09 -11.43 26.97
CA LYS A 21 -9.99 -10.44 25.90
C LYS A 21 -10.90 -10.74 24.71
N GLY A 22 -11.24 -12.01 24.51
CA GLY A 22 -12.14 -12.46 23.44
C GLY A 22 -11.62 -12.17 22.02
N LEU A 23 -10.33 -11.85 21.85
CA LEU A 23 -9.75 -11.47 20.56
C LEU A 23 -9.83 -12.60 19.54
N LEU A 24 -9.55 -13.84 19.96
CA LEU A 24 -9.68 -15.00 19.10
C LEU A 24 -11.12 -15.23 18.61
N LYS A 25 -12.11 -15.01 19.48
CA LYS A 25 -13.53 -15.12 19.13
C LYS A 25 -13.91 -14.05 18.11
N LYS A 26 -13.59 -12.79 18.39
CA LYS A 26 -13.82 -11.65 17.50
C LYS A 26 -13.16 -11.84 16.13
N TRP A 27 -11.94 -12.37 16.10
CA TRP A 27 -11.25 -12.66 14.84
C TRP A 27 -11.95 -13.77 14.04
N LYS A 28 -12.35 -14.86 14.70
CA LYS A 28 -13.10 -15.96 14.07
C LYS A 28 -14.47 -15.51 13.54
N GLU A 29 -15.13 -14.60 14.24
CA GLU A 29 -16.40 -13.99 13.84
C GLU A 29 -16.21 -12.91 12.76
N GLY A 30 -14.96 -12.57 12.42
CA GLY A 30 -14.62 -11.56 11.43
C GLY A 30 -14.92 -10.12 11.87
N THR A 31 -15.18 -9.90 13.17
CA THR A 31 -15.46 -8.57 13.74
C THR A 31 -14.20 -7.74 13.96
N ILE A 32 -13.03 -8.38 13.96
CA ILE A 32 -11.72 -7.73 13.82
C ILE A 32 -11.00 -8.38 12.63
N LYS A 33 -10.43 -7.55 11.75
CA LYS A 33 -9.69 -8.03 10.57
C LYS A 33 -8.19 -7.91 10.83
N GLY A 34 -7.49 -9.05 10.76
CA GLY A 34 -6.04 -9.11 10.68
C GLY A 34 -5.56 -9.16 9.22
N ASN A 35 -4.24 -9.15 9.00
CA ASN A 35 -3.65 -9.30 7.67
C ASN A 35 -4.17 -10.58 6.95
N PRO A 36 -4.66 -10.49 5.70
CA PRO A 36 -5.16 -11.63 4.92
C PRO A 36 -4.08 -12.67 4.54
N GLU A 37 -2.81 -12.29 4.43
CA GLU A 37 -1.70 -13.25 4.29
C GLU A 37 -1.17 -13.61 5.67
N GLY A 38 -1.88 -14.54 6.32
CA GLY A 38 -1.49 -15.30 7.52
C GLY A 38 -0.45 -14.65 8.42
N PHE A 39 -0.90 -13.82 9.38
CA PHE A 39 -0.26 -13.50 10.67
C PHE A 39 1.25 -13.18 10.75
N ASP A 40 2.00 -13.08 9.65
CA ASP A 40 3.46 -13.05 9.72
C ASP A 40 4.01 -11.69 10.10
N ARG A 41 3.22 -10.61 10.07
CA ARG A 41 3.60 -9.37 10.73
C ARG A 41 2.37 -8.66 11.24
N TYR A 42 2.32 -8.47 12.55
CA TYR A 42 1.35 -7.63 13.25
C TYR A 42 1.40 -6.14 12.85
N TYR A 43 2.30 -5.83 11.93
CA TYR A 43 2.67 -4.56 11.35
C TYR A 43 2.89 -4.84 9.87
N TYR A 44 2.19 -4.17 8.96
CA TYR A 44 2.64 -4.22 7.58
C TYR A 44 3.89 -3.34 7.52
N GLN A 45 5.06 -3.94 7.76
CA GLN A 45 6.35 -3.37 7.41
C GLN A 45 7.01 -4.43 6.55
N SER A 46 6.58 -4.44 5.30
CA SER A 46 7.14 -5.35 4.32
C SER A 46 8.57 -4.93 4.00
N LYS A 47 9.49 -5.89 4.00
CA LYS A 47 10.81 -5.69 3.38
C LYS A 47 10.76 -5.96 1.87
N ASP A 48 9.66 -6.54 1.39
CA ASP A 48 9.38 -6.73 -0.03
C ASP A 48 8.74 -5.45 -0.61
N PRO A 49 9.44 -4.76 -1.54
CA PRO A 49 8.98 -3.51 -2.17
C PRO A 49 7.63 -3.63 -2.88
N LEU A 50 7.34 -4.78 -3.48
CA LEU A 50 6.11 -4.98 -4.22
C LEU A 50 4.91 -5.06 -3.28
N THR A 51 5.04 -5.81 -2.19
CA THR A 51 4.03 -5.87 -1.14
C THR A 51 3.82 -4.51 -0.48
N HIS A 52 4.91 -3.78 -0.18
CA HIS A 52 4.83 -2.38 0.27
C HIS A 52 4.03 -1.52 -0.73
N SER A 53 4.29 -1.66 -2.03
CA SER A 53 3.63 -0.87 -3.07
C SER A 53 2.15 -1.24 -3.22
N ASP A 54 1.78 -2.52 -3.09
CA ASP A 54 0.43 -3.01 -3.36
C ASP A 54 -0.52 -2.73 -2.16
N ILE A 55 -0.25 -3.32 -0.99
CA ILE A 55 -1.12 -3.19 0.19
C ILE A 55 -0.71 -2.05 1.12
N GLY A 56 0.57 -1.68 1.15
CA GLY A 56 1.08 -0.62 2.01
C GLY A 56 1.65 -1.11 3.32
N ASP A 57 2.32 -0.18 4.00
CA ASP A 57 2.87 -0.38 5.33
C ASP A 57 2.04 0.33 6.39
N PHE A 58 1.86 -0.30 7.55
CA PHE A 58 1.06 0.16 8.66
C PHE A 58 1.82 0.01 9.99
N ALA A 59 1.64 1.01 10.85
CA ALA A 59 2.19 1.01 12.19
C ALA A 59 1.52 -0.04 13.09
N ASN A 60 2.14 -0.26 14.24
CA ASN A 60 1.60 -1.06 15.33
C ASN A 60 0.27 -0.49 15.85
N PRO A 61 -0.69 -1.32 16.28
CA PRO A 61 -1.72 -0.85 17.19
C PRO A 61 -1.08 -0.13 18.37
N ASN A 62 -1.75 0.91 18.85
CA ASN A 62 -1.29 1.66 20.03
C ASN A 62 -1.10 0.75 21.26
N ASN A 63 -1.90 -0.33 21.37
CA ASN A 63 -1.73 -1.35 22.38
C ASN A 63 -1.95 -2.76 21.79
N PRO A 64 -0.87 -3.48 21.43
CA PRO A 64 -0.95 -4.82 20.83
C PRO A 64 -1.48 -5.90 21.78
N ASN A 65 -1.58 -5.61 23.09
CA ASN A 65 -2.15 -6.56 24.05
C ASN A 65 -3.68 -6.63 24.00
N ILE A 66 -4.35 -5.66 23.37
CA ILE A 66 -5.82 -5.54 23.37
C ILE A 66 -6.41 -5.31 21.97
N SER A 67 -5.58 -5.13 20.93
CA SER A 67 -6.03 -4.96 19.56
C SER A 67 -5.13 -5.70 18.58
N LEU A 68 -5.76 -6.28 17.56
CA LEU A 68 -5.11 -6.89 16.39
C LEU A 68 -5.21 -6.01 15.14
N GLU A 69 -5.89 -4.87 15.24
CA GLU A 69 -6.03 -3.93 14.14
C GLU A 69 -4.72 -3.16 13.96
N SER A 70 -4.35 -2.87 12.71
CA SER A 70 -3.17 -2.07 12.44
C SER A 70 -3.34 -0.64 12.96
N GLY A 71 -2.22 -0.01 13.31
CA GLY A 71 -2.15 1.43 13.49
C GLY A 71 -2.25 2.19 12.16
N LYS A 72 -1.84 3.46 12.20
CA LYS A 72 -1.85 4.34 11.02
C LYS A 72 -0.99 3.79 9.89
N MET A 73 -1.45 3.97 8.65
CA MET A 73 -0.65 3.72 7.47
C MET A 73 0.60 4.61 7.44
N THR A 74 1.75 4.03 7.15
CA THR A 74 3.06 4.69 7.16
C THR A 74 3.67 4.87 5.78
N GLY A 75 3.31 4.07 4.78
CA GLY A 75 3.84 4.18 3.43
C GLY A 75 3.19 3.22 2.43
N GLY A 76 3.54 3.37 1.14
CA GLY A 76 3.09 2.49 0.07
C GLY A 76 1.58 2.49 -0.18
N GLY A 77 1.03 1.32 -0.48
CA GLY A 77 -0.42 1.04 -0.56
C GLY A 77 -1.12 1.74 -1.70
N HIS A 78 -0.68 1.42 -2.91
CA HIS A 78 -1.12 1.96 -4.18
C HIS A 78 -1.99 0.96 -4.96
N GLY A 79 -2.10 -0.29 -4.53
CA GLY A 79 -2.95 -1.29 -5.16
C GLY A 79 -4.41 -1.22 -4.74
N GLN A 80 -5.27 -1.97 -5.44
CA GLN A 80 -6.67 -2.14 -5.02
C GLN A 80 -6.78 -2.83 -3.65
N ILE A 81 -5.86 -3.74 -3.35
CA ILE A 81 -5.83 -4.47 -2.08
C ILE A 81 -5.65 -3.54 -0.87
N ASN A 82 -4.98 -2.39 -1.02
CA ASN A 82 -4.90 -1.38 0.03
C ASN A 82 -6.28 -0.82 0.37
N ILE A 83 -7.06 -0.42 -0.64
CA ILE A 83 -8.43 0.10 -0.43
C ILE A 83 -9.31 -0.97 0.21
N ASP A 84 -9.21 -2.22 -0.24
CA ASP A 84 -9.98 -3.32 0.33
C ASP A 84 -9.60 -3.58 1.79
N TYR A 85 -8.30 -3.51 2.11
CA TYR A 85 -7.80 -3.60 3.48
C TYR A 85 -8.32 -2.45 4.35
N LEU A 86 -8.25 -1.20 3.88
CA LEU A 86 -8.76 -0.04 4.60
C LEU A 86 -10.26 -0.17 4.89
N LYS A 87 -11.06 -0.55 3.89
CA LYS A 87 -12.50 -0.83 4.08
C LYS A 87 -12.75 -1.90 5.12
N SER A 88 -12.04 -3.02 5.02
CA SER A 88 -12.24 -4.17 5.91
C SER A 88 -11.88 -3.86 7.37
N THR A 89 -10.97 -2.91 7.59
CA THR A 89 -10.50 -2.47 8.90
C THR A 89 -11.18 -1.19 9.39
N GLY A 90 -12.22 -0.70 8.68
CA GLY A 90 -12.94 0.52 9.05
C GLY A 90 -12.11 1.80 8.89
N ASN A 91 -10.95 1.74 8.23
CA ASN A 91 -10.14 2.91 7.94
C ASN A 91 -10.72 3.70 6.77
N GLN A 92 -10.79 5.02 6.95
CA GLN A 92 -11.29 5.93 5.93
C GLN A 92 -10.25 6.16 4.84
N TYR A 93 -10.75 6.34 3.62
CA TYR A 93 -9.98 6.80 2.47
C TYR A 93 -10.92 7.63 1.59
N ASN A 94 -10.36 8.56 0.83
CA ASN A 94 -11.11 9.41 -0.09
C ASN A 94 -10.50 9.30 -1.49
N ILE A 95 -11.34 9.20 -2.51
CA ILE A 95 -10.94 9.34 -3.92
C ILE A 95 -11.39 10.73 -4.37
N GLU A 96 -10.45 11.64 -4.57
CA GLU A 96 -10.70 13.02 -4.99
C GLU A 96 -10.82 13.17 -6.51
N HIS A 97 -10.11 12.32 -7.25
CA HIS A 97 -10.11 12.30 -8.70
C HIS A 97 -9.77 10.90 -9.23
N THR A 98 -10.34 10.56 -10.38
CA THR A 98 -9.98 9.38 -11.17
C THR A 98 -9.69 9.86 -12.59
N PHE A 99 -8.47 9.59 -13.08
CA PHE A 99 -8.08 9.87 -14.45
C PHE A 99 -8.76 8.89 -15.42
N ASP A 100 -8.83 9.24 -16.70
CA ASP A 100 -9.45 8.39 -17.74
C ASP A 100 -8.78 7.01 -17.87
N ASN A 101 -7.49 6.91 -17.56
CA ASN A 101 -6.74 5.65 -17.54
C ASN A 101 -6.97 4.80 -16.28
N GLY A 102 -7.86 5.23 -15.39
CA GLY A 102 -8.27 4.53 -14.18
C GLY A 102 -7.39 4.78 -12.95
N VAL A 103 -6.31 5.56 -13.05
CA VAL A 103 -5.54 5.98 -11.87
C VAL A 103 -6.42 6.83 -10.97
N ARG A 104 -6.38 6.54 -9.67
CA ARG A 104 -7.17 7.22 -8.65
C ARG A 104 -6.25 8.00 -7.75
N THR A 105 -6.65 9.21 -7.37
CA THR A 105 -5.88 10.05 -6.44
C THR A 105 -6.78 10.55 -5.34
N GLY A 106 -6.24 10.65 -4.14
CA GLY A 106 -6.95 11.14 -2.98
C GLY A 106 -6.09 11.04 -1.73
N ASN A 107 -6.70 10.62 -0.61
CA ASN A 107 -6.06 10.69 0.69
C ASN A 107 -6.56 9.61 1.66
N ILE A 108 -5.79 9.42 2.72
CA ILE A 108 -6.14 8.57 3.86
C ILE A 108 -6.07 9.46 5.11
N PRO A 109 -7.21 9.89 5.68
CA PRO A 109 -7.23 10.87 6.78
C PRO A 109 -6.38 10.47 7.99
N SER A 110 -6.28 9.17 8.27
CA SER A 110 -5.50 8.61 9.37
C SER A 110 -4.02 8.35 9.02
N HIS A 111 -3.53 8.75 7.85
CA HIS A 111 -2.14 8.48 7.42
C HIS A 111 -1.11 9.15 8.33
N LYS A 112 0.06 8.51 8.52
CA LYS A 112 1.14 9.03 9.38
C LYS A 112 1.84 10.24 8.76
N VAL A 113 2.01 10.24 7.44
CA VAL A 113 2.54 11.38 6.66
C VAL A 113 1.44 12.40 6.40
N THR A 114 1.60 13.62 6.92
CA THR A 114 0.60 14.71 6.84
C THR A 114 0.20 15.05 5.41
N ALA A 115 1.14 15.06 4.46
CA ALA A 115 0.82 15.36 3.06
C ALA A 115 -0.17 14.36 2.43
N LYS A 116 -0.37 13.19 3.03
CA LYS A 116 -1.27 12.13 2.54
C LYS A 116 -2.63 12.10 3.26
N THR A 117 -2.87 12.99 4.23
CA THR A 117 -4.11 13.00 5.01
C THR A 117 -5.24 13.78 4.34
N GLN A 118 -4.94 14.60 3.33
CA GLN A 118 -5.91 15.44 2.61
C GLN A 118 -5.50 15.58 1.13
N GLY A 119 -6.43 16.03 0.28
CA GLY A 119 -6.17 16.27 -1.14
C GLY A 119 -5.79 14.99 -1.89
N THR A 120 -4.78 15.07 -2.76
CA THR A 120 -4.34 14.01 -3.68
C THR A 120 -3.00 13.37 -3.33
N GLY A 121 -2.55 13.49 -2.07
CA GLY A 121 -1.24 13.00 -1.64
C GLY A 121 -1.05 11.48 -1.70
N GLN A 122 -2.15 10.71 -1.78
CA GLN A 122 -2.15 9.28 -2.05
C GLN A 122 -2.71 9.00 -3.44
N SER A 123 -2.16 7.99 -4.11
CA SER A 123 -2.67 7.52 -5.40
C SER A 123 -2.78 6.01 -5.40
N TRP A 124 -3.69 5.50 -6.21
CA TRP A 124 -3.91 4.08 -6.43
C TRP A 124 -3.95 3.78 -7.92
N PHE A 125 -3.40 2.62 -8.27
CA PHE A 125 -3.47 2.07 -9.62
C PHE A 125 -4.94 1.86 -10.04
N PRO A 126 -5.21 1.64 -11.33
CA PRO A 126 -6.53 1.19 -11.76
C PRO A 126 -7.04 0.03 -10.92
N SER A 127 -8.33 0.04 -10.58
CA SER A 127 -8.90 -0.94 -9.64
C SER A 127 -8.81 -2.40 -10.10
N ASN A 128 -8.59 -2.62 -11.40
CA ASN A 128 -8.40 -3.93 -12.01
C ASN A 128 -6.93 -4.39 -12.03
N TRP A 129 -5.96 -3.55 -11.66
CA TRP A 129 -4.56 -3.96 -11.57
C TRP A 129 -4.33 -4.86 -10.36
N THR A 130 -3.75 -6.02 -10.62
CA THR A 130 -3.32 -6.99 -9.62
C THR A 130 -1.87 -6.71 -9.18
N LYS A 131 -1.43 -7.36 -8.10
CA LYS A 131 -0.01 -7.37 -7.68
C LYS A 131 0.94 -7.74 -8.83
N LYS A 132 0.52 -8.64 -9.72
CA LYS A 132 1.29 -9.07 -10.89
C LYS A 132 1.42 -7.96 -11.94
N ASP A 133 0.36 -7.17 -12.15
CA ASP A 133 0.40 -6.03 -13.07
C ASP A 133 1.35 -4.95 -12.57
N ILE A 134 1.32 -4.68 -11.25
CA ILE A 134 2.21 -3.74 -10.57
C ILE A 134 3.68 -4.21 -10.65
N ASP A 135 3.96 -5.49 -10.41
CA ASP A 135 5.29 -6.09 -10.56
C ASP A 135 5.82 -5.97 -12.00
N THR A 136 4.94 -6.26 -12.98
CA THR A 136 5.30 -6.16 -14.40
C THR A 136 5.59 -4.71 -14.79
N ALA A 137 4.82 -3.75 -14.28
CA ALA A 137 5.09 -2.33 -14.45
C ALA A 137 6.45 -1.92 -13.86
N ALA A 138 6.80 -2.40 -12.67
CA ALA A 138 8.11 -2.11 -12.05
C ALA A 138 9.27 -2.65 -12.89
N LYS A 139 9.16 -3.90 -13.34
CA LYS A 139 10.14 -4.51 -14.24
C LYS A 139 10.26 -3.74 -15.54
N HIS A 140 9.14 -3.30 -16.12
CA HIS A 140 9.13 -2.49 -17.32
C HIS A 140 9.89 -1.18 -17.15
N VAL A 141 9.59 -0.39 -16.11
CA VAL A 141 10.28 0.87 -15.82
C VAL A 141 11.79 0.67 -15.70
N ILE A 142 12.21 -0.34 -14.93
CA ILE A 142 13.64 -0.65 -14.73
C ILE A 142 14.30 -1.04 -16.05
N GLN A 143 13.66 -1.91 -16.84
CA GLN A 143 14.21 -2.40 -18.11
C GLN A 143 14.34 -1.29 -19.16
N GLN A 144 13.32 -0.44 -19.31
CA GLN A 144 13.34 0.65 -20.29
C GLN A 144 14.31 1.78 -19.90
N ASN A 145 14.62 1.91 -18.62
CA ASN A 145 15.42 3.02 -18.08
C ASN A 145 16.68 2.55 -17.37
N GLN A 146 17.31 1.46 -17.81
CA GLN A 146 18.38 0.78 -17.05
C GLN A 146 19.52 1.72 -16.60
N SER A 147 20.04 2.56 -17.51
CA SER A 147 21.10 3.52 -17.18
C SER A 147 20.64 4.54 -16.13
N ASN A 148 19.46 5.13 -16.33
CA ASN A 148 18.87 6.09 -15.41
C ASN A 148 18.57 5.46 -14.05
N TYR A 149 18.05 4.23 -14.03
CA TYR A 149 17.78 3.47 -12.82
C TYR A 149 19.06 3.18 -12.04
N ASN A 150 20.14 2.77 -12.70
CA ASN A 150 21.42 2.49 -12.06
C ASN A 150 22.02 3.75 -11.43
N SER A 151 21.93 4.91 -12.08
CA SER A 151 22.45 6.18 -11.56
C SER A 151 21.47 6.96 -10.66
N LEU A 152 20.21 6.54 -10.57
CA LEU A 152 19.17 7.24 -9.80
C LEU A 152 19.57 7.37 -8.33
N ALA A 153 19.45 8.56 -7.75
CA ALA A 153 19.64 8.76 -6.32
C ALA A 153 18.45 8.18 -5.53
N ASP A 154 18.69 7.76 -4.29
CA ASP A 154 17.62 7.28 -3.41
C ASP A 154 16.58 8.39 -3.15
N GLY A 155 15.31 7.99 -3.05
CA GLY A 155 14.19 8.92 -2.84
C GLY A 155 13.75 9.71 -4.08
N VAL A 156 14.51 9.69 -5.17
CA VAL A 156 14.15 10.36 -6.43
C VAL A 156 13.27 9.44 -7.28
N PRO A 157 12.11 9.91 -7.78
CA PRO A 157 11.27 9.08 -8.64
C PRO A 157 11.79 9.02 -10.07
N LEU A 158 11.84 7.81 -10.62
CA LEU A 158 12.00 7.52 -12.04
C LEU A 158 10.64 7.18 -12.62
N PHE A 159 10.22 7.89 -13.66
CA PHE A 159 8.90 7.70 -14.27
C PHE A 159 8.99 7.07 -15.65
N ASP A 160 8.05 6.18 -15.94
CA ASP A 160 7.75 5.71 -17.30
C ASP A 160 6.25 5.45 -17.46
N THR A 161 5.79 5.09 -18.65
CA THR A 161 4.39 4.73 -18.94
C THR A 161 4.26 3.25 -19.24
N TYR A 162 3.43 2.56 -18.46
CA TYR A 162 3.10 1.15 -18.68
C TYR A 162 1.58 0.99 -18.78
N ASN A 163 1.10 0.35 -19.84
CA ASN A 163 -0.33 0.14 -20.12
C ASN A 163 -1.18 1.43 -19.96
N GLY A 164 -0.67 2.55 -20.48
CA GLY A 164 -1.37 3.83 -20.43
C GLY A 164 -1.36 4.51 -19.06
N VAL A 165 -0.61 3.99 -18.08
CA VAL A 165 -0.44 4.59 -16.76
C VAL A 165 0.98 5.11 -16.59
N ARG A 166 1.14 6.37 -16.20
CA ARG A 166 2.43 6.91 -15.78
C ARG A 166 2.73 6.43 -14.36
N VAL A 167 3.79 5.66 -14.24
CA VAL A 167 4.22 5.01 -13.01
C VAL A 167 5.57 5.58 -12.58
N GLY A 168 5.69 5.88 -11.28
CA GLY A 168 6.91 6.30 -10.63
C GLY A 168 7.50 5.15 -9.82
N LEU A 169 8.82 5.02 -9.85
CA LEU A 169 9.59 4.07 -9.08
C LEU A 169 10.66 4.81 -8.27
N ILE A 170 10.81 4.46 -6.99
CA ILE A 170 11.83 5.03 -6.10
C ILE A 170 12.76 3.93 -5.59
N LYS A 171 14.03 4.30 -5.38
CA LYS A 171 15.03 3.47 -4.70
C LYS A 171 15.26 3.88 -3.25
N THR A 172 15.72 2.93 -2.45
CA THR A 172 16.28 3.13 -1.11
C THR A 172 17.47 2.20 -0.94
N ASN A 173 18.60 2.74 -0.48
CA ASN A 173 19.89 2.05 -0.41
C ASN A 173 20.29 1.42 -1.75
N GLY A 174 20.03 2.13 -2.85
CA GLY A 174 20.35 1.68 -4.22
C GLY A 174 19.47 0.55 -4.75
N GLN A 175 18.44 0.11 -4.02
CA GLN A 175 17.53 -0.97 -4.41
C GLN A 175 16.10 -0.45 -4.64
N PHE A 176 15.34 -1.16 -5.48
CA PHE A 176 13.90 -0.90 -5.68
C PHE A 176 13.18 -0.89 -4.32
N ALA A 177 12.42 0.16 -4.03
CA ALA A 177 11.75 0.35 -2.74
C ALA A 177 10.24 0.50 -2.87
N THR A 178 9.75 1.22 -3.88
CA THR A 178 8.31 1.42 -4.10
C THR A 178 8.01 1.75 -5.56
N ILE A 179 6.85 1.32 -6.03
CA ILE A 179 6.25 1.72 -7.29
C ILE A 179 4.84 2.28 -7.03
N PHE A 180 4.50 3.37 -7.71
CA PHE A 180 3.25 4.09 -7.50
C PHE A 180 2.78 4.77 -8.78
N PRO A 181 1.49 5.04 -8.95
CA PRO A 181 1.03 5.88 -10.05
C PRO A 181 1.30 7.35 -9.74
N ASP A 182 1.80 8.10 -10.72
CA ASP A 182 2.02 9.54 -10.61
C ASP A 182 0.69 10.24 -10.28
N ASN A 183 0.62 10.87 -9.10
CA ASN A 183 -0.60 11.52 -8.63
C ASN A 183 -0.82 12.89 -9.27
N LYS A 184 0.23 13.49 -9.86
CA LYS A 184 0.20 14.82 -10.44
C LYS A 184 -0.09 14.78 -11.93
N PHE A 185 0.53 13.84 -12.65
CA PHE A 185 0.38 13.73 -14.10
C PHE A 185 0.03 12.31 -14.53
N GLN A 186 -0.94 12.19 -15.44
CA GLN A 186 -1.25 10.93 -16.12
C GLN A 186 -1.44 11.18 -17.62
N PRO A 187 -1.08 10.23 -18.50
CA PRO A 187 -1.30 10.37 -19.92
C PRO A 187 -2.79 10.18 -20.25
N ASN A 188 -3.31 10.99 -21.16
CA ASN A 188 -4.60 10.74 -21.80
C ASN A 188 -4.49 9.66 -22.90
N SER A 189 -5.58 9.39 -23.60
CA SER A 189 -5.60 8.43 -24.73
C SER A 189 -4.65 8.77 -25.88
N ALA A 190 -4.23 10.04 -26.00
CA ALA A 190 -3.26 10.50 -27.00
C ALA A 190 -1.81 10.49 -26.47
N GLY A 191 -1.57 9.99 -25.24
CA GLY A 191 -0.26 9.97 -24.61
C GLY A 191 0.21 11.32 -24.03
N GLN A 192 -0.64 12.34 -24.04
CA GLN A 192 -0.31 13.66 -23.50
C GLN A 192 -0.48 13.66 -21.99
N LEU A 193 0.50 14.18 -21.25
CA LEU A 193 0.40 14.32 -19.80
C LEU A 193 -0.62 15.38 -19.42
N ILE A 194 -1.65 14.98 -18.68
CA ILE A 194 -2.68 15.83 -18.13
C ILE A 194 -2.40 16.04 -16.64
N LEU A 195 -2.45 17.30 -16.20
CA LEU A 195 -2.35 17.67 -14.80
C LEU A 195 -3.62 17.22 -14.06
N ASN A 196 -3.45 16.65 -12.87
CA ASN A 196 -4.56 16.37 -11.97
C ASN A 196 -5.34 17.67 -11.66
N PRO A 197 -6.66 17.73 -11.90
CA PRO A 197 -7.44 18.94 -11.65
C PRO A 197 -7.57 19.32 -10.16
N LYS A 198 -7.07 18.47 -9.25
CA LYS A 198 -7.06 18.68 -7.80
C LYS A 198 -5.68 19.08 -7.25
N PHE A 199 -4.68 19.27 -8.12
CA PHE A 199 -3.34 19.72 -7.74
C PHE A 199 -3.22 21.25 -7.68
#